data_AF-A0AAW0YVI9-F1
#
_entry.id   AF-A0AAW0YVI9-F1
#
_cell.length_a   1.000
_cell.length_b   1.000
_cell.length_c   1.000
_cell.angle_alpha   90.00
_cell.angle_beta   90.00
_cell.angle_gamma   90.00
#
_symmetry.space_group_name_H-M   'P 1'
#
loop_
_entity.id
_entity.type
_entity.pdbx_description
1 polymer ?
#
loop_
_entity_poly.entity_id
_entity_poly.type
_entity_poly.pdbx_seq_one_letter_code
_entity_poly.pdbx_strand_id
1 'polypeptide(L)'
;MPLFCRYYSQKYPEVDDVVMVTVRSIAEMGAYVHLLEYNNIEGMILLSELSRRRIRSMNKLIRVGKTEPVVVIRVDKEKGYIDLSKRRVSKEDVERCTEKFAKAKAVNSIIRHVGELLGYTIEEQVEELYRTTAWHFEEKYKKQACAYDVFKQAVIDPAILDECNLDEETRTVLLTQIQRKLQSQAVKIRADIEVSCFEYEGIDAVKSALRGGIAQSTDEIPIRINLIAPPLY
;
A
#
# COMPACT_ATOMS: atom_id res chain seq x y z
N MET A 1 -10.03 15.69 -15.91
CA MET A 1 -10.15 14.22 -16.10
C MET A 1 -9.34 13.55 -15.00
N PRO A 2 -9.76 12.39 -14.42
CA PRO A 2 -8.89 11.66 -13.52
C PRO A 2 -7.64 11.21 -14.30
N LEU A 3 -6.49 11.75 -13.93
CA LEU A 3 -5.19 11.35 -14.48
C LEU A 3 -4.90 9.94 -13.98
N PHE A 4 -4.72 9.00 -14.90
CA PHE A 4 -4.33 7.64 -14.58
C PHE A 4 -2.93 7.39 -15.12
N CYS A 5 -2.03 6.96 -14.24
CA CYS A 5 -0.69 6.55 -14.64
C CYS A 5 -0.49 5.09 -14.24
N ARG A 6 0.30 4.39 -15.05
CA ARG A 6 0.78 3.02 -14.79
C ARG A 6 1.69 3.01 -13.57
N TYR A 7 1.58 1.95 -12.78
CA TYR A 7 2.36 1.78 -11.56
C TYR A 7 3.80 1.36 -11.86
N TYR A 8 3.99 0.55 -12.89
CA TYR A 8 5.29 0.02 -13.29
C TYR A 8 5.77 0.62 -14.61
N SER A 9 7.08 0.62 -14.80
CA SER A 9 7.74 1.09 -16.04
C SER A 9 7.26 0.31 -17.27
N GLN A 10 7.03 -0.99 -17.10
CA GLN A 10 6.62 -1.88 -18.17
C GLN A 10 5.14 -1.69 -18.51
N LYS A 11 4.85 -1.54 -19.81
CA LYS A 11 3.48 -1.32 -20.31
C LYS A 11 2.59 -2.55 -20.17
N TYR A 12 3.17 -3.74 -20.20
CA TYR A 12 2.45 -5.01 -20.11
C TYR A 12 3.08 -5.89 -19.03
N PRO A 13 2.28 -6.68 -18.30
CA PRO A 13 2.80 -7.66 -17.36
C PRO A 13 3.54 -8.80 -18.08
N GLU A 14 4.38 -9.51 -17.34
CA GLU A 14 5.02 -10.72 -17.83
C GLU A 14 4.12 -11.94 -17.67
N VAL A 15 4.42 -12.99 -18.41
CA VAL A 15 3.71 -14.27 -18.31
C VAL A 15 4.01 -14.89 -16.94
N ASP A 16 3.00 -15.48 -16.31
CA ASP A 16 3.02 -16.08 -14.96
C ASP A 16 3.06 -15.07 -13.79
N ASP A 17 3.04 -13.76 -14.06
CA ASP A 17 3.01 -12.75 -13.00
C ASP A 17 1.62 -12.66 -12.33
N VAL A 18 1.63 -12.36 -11.03
CA VAL A 18 0.41 -12.25 -10.20
C VAL A 18 0.04 -10.79 -10.08
N VAL A 19 -1.10 -10.41 -10.64
CA VAL A 19 -1.58 -9.03 -10.72
C VAL A 19 -2.95 -8.87 -10.06
N MET A 20 -3.21 -7.67 -9.52
CA MET A 20 -4.49 -7.31 -8.94
C MET A 20 -5.40 -6.67 -10.00
N VAL A 21 -6.57 -7.29 -10.23
CA VAL A 21 -7.53 -6.82 -11.24
C VAL A 21 -8.86 -6.43 -10.64
N THR A 22 -9.54 -5.47 -11.24
CA THR A 22 -10.93 -5.11 -10.88
C THR A 22 -11.89 -5.62 -11.94
N VAL A 23 -12.93 -6.32 -11.51
CA VAL A 23 -13.92 -6.88 -12.44
C VAL A 23 -14.81 -5.77 -12.98
N ARG A 24 -14.83 -5.58 -14.30
CA ARG A 24 -15.67 -4.59 -14.98
C ARG A 24 -17.02 -5.17 -15.38
N SER A 25 -16.99 -6.31 -16.07
CA SER A 25 -18.18 -6.92 -16.66
C SER A 25 -18.05 -8.44 -16.67
N ILE A 26 -19.18 -9.13 -16.58
CA ILE A 26 -19.23 -10.60 -16.66
C ILE A 26 -20.00 -10.94 -17.95
N ALA A 27 -19.42 -11.79 -18.79
CA ALA A 27 -19.99 -12.30 -20.03
C ALA A 27 -20.13 -13.83 -19.98
N GLU A 28 -20.84 -14.44 -20.94
CA GLU A 28 -21.03 -15.90 -20.98
C GLU A 28 -19.71 -16.67 -21.20
N MET A 29 -18.77 -16.10 -21.95
CA MET A 29 -17.46 -16.72 -22.20
C MET A 29 -16.42 -16.47 -21.10
N GLY A 30 -16.62 -15.49 -20.21
CA GLY A 30 -15.64 -15.11 -19.20
C GLY A 30 -15.94 -13.79 -18.50
N ALA A 31 -14.99 -13.30 -17.70
CA ALA A 31 -15.09 -12.00 -17.03
C ALA A 31 -14.08 -11.01 -17.63
N TYR A 32 -14.55 -9.81 -17.98
CA TYR A 32 -13.71 -8.70 -18.37
C TYR A 32 -13.27 -7.93 -17.12
N VAL A 33 -11.98 -7.73 -17.00
CA VAL A 33 -11.35 -7.12 -15.83
C VAL A 33 -10.36 -6.04 -16.27
N HIS A 34 -10.12 -5.07 -15.39
CA HIS A 34 -9.14 -4.02 -15.59
C HIS A 34 -7.95 -4.26 -14.68
N LEU A 35 -6.74 -4.25 -15.26
CA LEU A 35 -5.50 -4.32 -14.50
C LEU A 35 -5.22 -2.94 -13.91
N LEU A 36 -5.43 -2.78 -12.61
CA LEU A 36 -5.22 -1.49 -11.93
C LEU A 36 -3.75 -1.06 -12.03
N GLU A 37 -2.82 -2.00 -12.00
CA GLU A 37 -1.38 -1.77 -11.99
C GLU A 37 -0.83 -1.23 -13.31
N TYR A 38 -1.49 -1.50 -14.43
CA TYR A 38 -0.99 -1.18 -15.76
C TYR A 38 -1.90 -0.19 -16.49
N ASN A 39 -2.41 0.85 -15.81
CA ASN A 39 -3.26 1.87 -16.40
C ASN A 39 -4.64 1.37 -16.92
N ASN A 40 -5.26 0.44 -16.19
CA ASN A 40 -6.58 -0.12 -16.53
C ASN A 40 -6.63 -0.82 -17.90
N ILE A 41 -5.53 -1.47 -18.31
CA ILE A 41 -5.56 -2.34 -19.48
C ILE A 41 -6.63 -3.43 -19.28
N GLU A 42 -7.34 -3.74 -20.36
CA GLU A 42 -8.40 -4.73 -20.36
C GLU A 42 -7.79 -6.14 -20.38
N GLY A 43 -8.25 -6.98 -19.46
CA GLY A 43 -7.92 -8.40 -19.39
C GLY A 43 -9.19 -9.25 -19.42
N MET A 44 -9.03 -10.51 -19.79
CA MET A 44 -10.11 -11.48 -19.83
C MET A 44 -9.76 -12.69 -18.96
N ILE A 45 -10.69 -13.07 -18.08
CA ILE A 45 -10.60 -14.32 -17.33
C ILE A 45 -11.54 -15.33 -17.98
N LEU A 46 -10.99 -16.44 -18.48
CA LEU A 46 -11.80 -17.53 -19.03
C LEU A 46 -12.59 -18.24 -17.93
N LEU A 47 -13.80 -18.68 -18.26
CA LEU A 47 -14.66 -19.43 -17.33
C LEU A 47 -13.97 -20.69 -16.78
N SER A 48 -13.22 -21.40 -17.63
CA SER A 48 -12.48 -22.60 -17.26
C SER A 48 -11.34 -22.34 -16.26
N GLU A 49 -10.88 -21.09 -16.18
CA GLU A 49 -9.77 -20.66 -15.32
C GLU A 49 -10.26 -19.91 -14.07
N LEU A 50 -11.58 -19.87 -13.81
CA LEU A 50 -12.18 -19.23 -12.63
C LEU A 50 -12.07 -20.08 -11.36
N SER A 51 -12.23 -21.39 -11.47
CA SER A 51 -12.28 -22.30 -10.32
C SER A 51 -11.88 -23.72 -10.69
N ARG A 52 -11.26 -24.43 -9.72
CA ARG A 52 -10.94 -25.86 -9.85
C ARG A 52 -12.16 -26.77 -9.68
N ARG A 53 -13.29 -26.27 -9.15
CA ARG A 53 -14.51 -27.04 -8.86
C ARG A 53 -15.64 -26.67 -9.83
N ARG A 54 -16.54 -27.63 -10.09
CA ARG A 54 -17.72 -27.43 -10.94
C ARG A 54 -18.59 -26.30 -10.37
N ILE A 55 -18.86 -25.30 -11.19
CA ILE A 55 -19.48 -24.04 -10.78
C ILE A 55 -21.01 -24.17 -10.85
N ARG A 56 -21.72 -23.85 -9.76
CA ARG A 56 -23.21 -23.76 -9.76
C ARG A 56 -23.72 -22.36 -10.10
N SER A 57 -22.98 -21.31 -9.74
CA SER A 57 -23.36 -19.91 -10.01
C SER A 57 -22.13 -19.01 -10.05
N MET A 58 -21.97 -18.25 -11.14
CA MET A 58 -20.82 -17.37 -11.39
C MET A 58 -20.82 -16.14 -10.48
N ASN A 59 -22.00 -15.58 -10.21
CA ASN A 59 -22.21 -14.38 -9.39
C ASN A 59 -21.76 -14.52 -7.92
N LYS A 60 -21.56 -15.76 -7.44
CA LYS A 60 -21.06 -16.00 -6.08
C LYS A 60 -19.52 -15.95 -6.02
N LEU A 61 -18.85 -16.31 -7.10
CA LEU A 61 -17.38 -16.35 -7.18
C LEU A 61 -16.79 -15.00 -7.55
N ILE A 62 -17.44 -14.30 -8.48
CA ILE A 62 -16.98 -13.01 -8.99
C ILE A 62 -18.13 -12.03 -8.91
N ARG A 63 -17.83 -10.83 -8.41
CA ARG A 63 -18.75 -9.69 -8.43
C ARG A 63 -18.09 -8.54 -9.16
N VAL A 64 -18.89 -7.87 -9.99
CA VAL A 64 -18.51 -6.62 -10.64
C VAL A 64 -18.08 -5.60 -9.56
N GLY A 65 -16.98 -4.90 -9.83
CA GLY A 65 -16.39 -3.89 -8.95
C GLY A 65 -15.50 -4.45 -7.82
N LYS A 66 -15.36 -5.77 -7.67
CA LYS A 66 -14.40 -6.34 -6.71
C LYS A 66 -13.00 -6.45 -7.33
N THR A 67 -12.00 -6.22 -6.49
CA THR A 67 -10.60 -6.49 -6.78
C THR A 67 -10.26 -7.92 -6.43
N GLU A 68 -9.68 -8.68 -7.36
CA GLU A 68 -9.18 -10.02 -7.11
C GLU A 68 -7.78 -10.22 -7.70
N PRO A 69 -6.91 -10.99 -7.03
CA PRO A 69 -5.61 -11.38 -7.55
C PRO A 69 -5.76 -12.51 -8.56
N VAL A 70 -5.07 -12.38 -9.69
CA VAL A 70 -5.06 -13.36 -10.79
C VAL A 70 -3.67 -13.48 -11.39
N VAL A 71 -3.37 -14.64 -11.98
CA VAL A 71 -2.12 -14.88 -12.71
C VAL A 71 -2.31 -14.62 -14.19
N VAL A 72 -1.33 -14.00 -14.82
CA VAL A 72 -1.26 -13.80 -16.27
C VAL A 72 -0.85 -15.10 -16.96
N ILE A 73 -1.69 -15.65 -17.83
CA ILE A 73 -1.34 -16.84 -18.62
C ILE A 73 -0.68 -16.44 -19.93
N ARG A 74 -1.24 -15.45 -20.61
CA ARG A 74 -0.83 -15.07 -21.96
C ARG A 74 -1.05 -13.58 -22.16
N VAL A 75 -0.11 -12.96 -22.87
CA VAL A 75 -0.14 -11.55 -23.22
C VAL A 75 0.08 -11.42 -24.71
N ASP A 76 -0.94 -10.94 -25.42
CA ASP A 76 -0.83 -10.61 -26.84
C ASP A 76 -0.61 -9.10 -26.98
N LYS A 77 0.67 -8.69 -27.05
CA LYS A 77 1.11 -7.29 -27.08
C LYS A 77 0.60 -6.50 -28.29
N GLU A 78 0.29 -7.18 -29.39
CA GLU A 78 -0.18 -6.55 -30.64
C GLU A 78 -1.66 -6.14 -30.56
N LYS A 79 -2.47 -6.94 -29.87
CA LYS A 79 -3.91 -6.71 -29.73
C LYS A 79 -4.30 -6.16 -28.37
N GLY A 80 -3.37 -6.14 -27.41
CA GLY A 80 -3.62 -5.69 -26.04
C GLY A 80 -4.48 -6.65 -25.20
N TYR A 81 -4.64 -7.91 -25.64
CA TYR A 81 -5.39 -8.90 -24.88
C TYR A 81 -4.49 -9.61 -23.86
N ILE A 82 -5.00 -9.72 -22.63
CA ILE A 82 -4.34 -10.42 -21.53
C ILE A 82 -5.27 -11.52 -21.03
N ASP A 83 -4.86 -12.77 -21.18
CA ASP A 83 -5.58 -13.91 -20.60
C ASP A 83 -5.12 -14.13 -19.16
N LEU A 84 -6.10 -14.18 -18.27
CA LEU A 84 -5.89 -14.24 -16.83
C LEU A 84 -6.51 -15.52 -16.25
N SER A 85 -5.94 -16.00 -15.15
CA SER A 85 -6.45 -17.17 -14.41
C SER A 85 -6.44 -16.96 -12.91
N LYS A 86 -7.56 -17.33 -12.30
CA LYS A 86 -7.70 -17.41 -10.85
C LYS A 86 -7.36 -18.81 -10.32
N ARG A 87 -7.36 -19.82 -11.18
CA ARG A 87 -7.17 -21.23 -10.80
C ARG A 87 -5.75 -21.54 -10.33
N ARG A 88 -4.76 -20.83 -10.88
CA ARG A 88 -3.33 -21.08 -10.66
C ARG A 88 -2.75 -20.35 -9.46
N VAL A 89 -3.50 -19.41 -8.86
CA VAL A 89 -3.04 -18.60 -7.74
C VAL A 89 -3.06 -19.40 -6.43
N SER A 90 -1.94 -19.48 -5.72
CA SER A 90 -1.88 -20.03 -4.36
C SER A 90 -2.21 -18.96 -3.33
N LYS A 91 -2.59 -19.36 -2.10
CA LYS A 91 -2.88 -18.39 -1.03
C LYS A 91 -1.67 -17.52 -0.66
N GLU A 92 -0.47 -18.10 -0.70
CA GLU A 92 0.78 -17.38 -0.44
C GLU A 92 1.05 -16.31 -1.51
N ASP A 93 0.77 -16.63 -2.78
CA ASP A 93 0.90 -15.69 -3.90
C ASP A 93 -0.12 -14.55 -3.81
N VAL A 94 -1.35 -14.85 -3.36
CA VAL A 94 -2.38 -13.84 -3.10
C VAL A 94 -1.90 -12.82 -2.06
N GLU A 95 -1.33 -13.30 -0.95
CA GLU A 95 -0.90 -12.43 0.15
C GLU A 95 0.24 -11.52 -0.30
N ARG A 96 1.27 -12.11 -0.94
CA ARG A 96 2.40 -11.35 -1.51
C ARG A 96 1.96 -10.32 -2.54
N CYS A 97 1.04 -10.69 -3.44
CA CYS A 97 0.50 -9.76 -4.43
C CYS A 97 -0.31 -8.64 -3.77
N THR A 98 -1.10 -8.96 -2.74
CA THR A 98 -1.89 -7.95 -2.01
C THR A 98 -1.00 -6.95 -1.29
N GLU A 99 0.08 -7.41 -0.67
CA GLU A 99 1.08 -6.53 -0.04
C GLU A 99 1.81 -5.66 -1.07
N LYS A 100 2.29 -6.26 -2.17
CA LYS A 100 2.93 -5.55 -3.28
C LYS A 100 2.02 -4.47 -3.86
N PHE A 101 0.75 -4.83 -4.11
CA PHE A 101 -0.26 -3.92 -4.62
C PHE A 101 -0.57 -2.79 -3.63
N ALA A 102 -0.66 -3.08 -2.32
CA ALA A 102 -0.90 -2.06 -1.30
C ALA A 102 0.24 -1.03 -1.25
N LYS A 103 1.50 -1.49 -1.33
CA LYS A 103 2.69 -0.63 -1.43
C LYS A 103 2.64 0.26 -2.68
N ALA A 104 2.40 -0.34 -3.84
CA ALA A 104 2.30 0.38 -5.11
C ALA A 104 1.13 1.39 -5.12
N LYS A 105 -0.03 1.02 -4.56
CA LYS A 105 -1.20 1.89 -4.37
C LYS A 105 -0.92 3.09 -3.49
N ALA A 106 -0.17 2.92 -2.40
CA ALA A 106 0.25 4.02 -1.55
C ALA A 106 1.17 5.00 -2.29
N VAL A 107 2.17 4.48 -3.01
CA VAL A 107 3.09 5.27 -3.85
C VAL A 107 2.32 6.07 -4.91
N ASN A 108 1.41 5.43 -5.66
CA ASN A 108 0.61 6.14 -6.66
C ASN A 108 -0.30 7.20 -6.05
N SER A 109 -0.92 6.92 -4.89
CA SER A 109 -1.72 7.93 -4.19
C SER A 109 -0.91 9.16 -3.81
N ILE A 110 0.38 9.01 -3.46
CA ILE A 110 1.27 10.13 -3.12
C ILE A 110 1.60 10.92 -4.38
N ILE A 111 2.10 10.24 -5.42
CA ILE A 111 2.51 10.87 -6.69
C ILE A 111 1.32 11.59 -7.35
N ARG A 112 0.13 10.98 -7.33
CA ARG A 112 -1.09 11.61 -7.87
C ARG A 112 -1.44 12.91 -7.13
N HIS A 113 -1.33 12.91 -5.81
CA HIS A 113 -1.65 14.11 -5.03
C HIS A 113 -0.57 15.19 -5.18
N VAL A 114 0.70 14.81 -5.32
CA VAL A 114 1.78 15.72 -5.72
C VAL A 114 1.49 16.34 -7.09
N GLY A 115 1.07 15.53 -8.06
CA GLY A 115 0.70 16.03 -9.40
C GLY A 115 -0.52 16.95 -9.40
N GLU A 116 -1.51 16.70 -8.54
CA GLU A 116 -2.65 17.59 -8.35
C GLU A 116 -2.25 18.94 -7.73
N LEU A 117 -1.33 18.92 -6.76
CA LEU A 117 -0.81 20.13 -6.11
C LEU A 117 0.05 20.99 -7.04
N LEU A 118 0.83 20.34 -7.91
CA LEU A 118 1.64 21.01 -8.93
C LEU A 118 0.80 21.43 -10.16
N GLY A 119 -0.49 21.07 -10.20
CA GLY A 119 -1.39 21.47 -11.27
C GLY A 119 -1.12 20.76 -12.60
N TYR A 120 -0.48 19.59 -12.59
CA TYR A 120 -0.27 18.83 -13.82
C TYR A 120 -1.60 18.40 -14.40
N THR A 121 -1.85 18.83 -15.63
CA THR A 121 -3.09 18.53 -16.38
C THR A 121 -2.87 17.46 -17.45
N ILE A 122 -1.61 17.07 -17.67
CA ILE A 122 -1.18 16.18 -18.75
C ILE A 122 -0.67 14.86 -18.15
N GLU A 123 -1.10 13.72 -18.71
CA GLU A 123 -0.67 12.38 -18.29
C GLU A 123 0.84 12.16 -18.47
N GLU A 124 1.46 12.80 -19.46
CA GLU A 124 2.91 12.75 -19.71
C GLU A 124 3.74 13.40 -18.60
N GLN A 125 3.28 14.48 -17.97
CA GLN A 125 3.99 15.10 -16.85
C GLN A 125 3.98 14.20 -15.61
N VAL A 126 2.86 13.49 -15.39
CA VAL A 126 2.78 12.48 -14.35
C VAL A 126 3.71 11.32 -14.69
N GLU A 127 3.77 10.87 -15.94
CA GLU A 127 4.69 9.82 -16.38
C GLU A 127 6.16 10.21 -16.21
N GLU A 128 6.54 11.46 -16.50
CA GLU A 128 7.89 11.97 -16.26
C GLU A 128 8.23 11.98 -14.76
N LEU A 129 7.28 12.38 -13.91
CA LEU A 129 7.44 12.28 -12.46
C LEU A 129 7.65 10.84 -12.00
N TYR A 130 6.92 9.86 -12.57
CA TYR A 130 7.14 8.44 -12.32
C TYR A 130 8.52 7.97 -12.79
N ARG A 131 8.98 8.42 -13.96
CA ARG A 131 10.28 8.07 -14.52
C ARG A 131 11.41 8.55 -13.62
N THR A 132 11.31 9.77 -13.11
CA THR A 132 12.33 10.38 -12.25
C THR A 132 12.30 9.83 -10.83
N THR A 133 11.11 9.45 -10.32
CA THR A 133 10.95 8.92 -8.94
C THR A 133 10.84 7.40 -8.93
N ALA A 134 9.62 6.88 -9.08
CA ALA A 134 9.28 5.48 -8.82
C ALA A 134 10.07 4.51 -9.71
N TRP A 135 10.15 4.75 -11.02
CA TRP A 135 10.83 3.84 -11.94
C TRP A 135 12.35 3.88 -11.80
N HIS A 136 12.92 5.04 -11.44
CA HIS A 136 14.33 5.14 -11.11
C HIS A 136 14.68 4.23 -9.91
N PHE A 137 13.85 4.27 -8.87
CA PHE A 137 14.04 3.39 -7.71
C PHE A 137 13.77 1.92 -8.02
N GLU A 138 12.78 1.59 -8.86
CA GLU A 138 12.54 0.21 -9.27
C GLU A 138 13.69 -0.37 -10.11
N GLU A 139 14.31 0.44 -10.97
CA GLU A 139 15.45 0.04 -11.79
C GLU A 139 16.73 -0.12 -10.95
N LYS A 140 16.97 0.78 -9.98
CA LYS A 140 18.11 0.73 -9.07
C LYS A 140 18.10 -0.54 -8.21
N TYR A 141 16.94 -0.92 -7.68
CA TYR A 141 16.82 -2.05 -6.76
C TYR A 141 16.41 -3.38 -7.45
N LYS A 142 16.12 -3.37 -8.76
CA LYS A 142 15.68 -4.52 -9.56
C LYS A 142 14.56 -5.35 -8.90
N LYS A 143 13.75 -4.70 -8.06
CA LYS A 143 12.62 -5.28 -7.33
C LYS A 143 11.41 -4.38 -7.49
N GLN A 144 10.34 -4.96 -8.03
CA GLN A 144 9.04 -4.29 -8.16
C GLN A 144 8.50 -3.93 -6.77
N ALA A 145 7.88 -2.76 -6.65
CA ALA A 145 7.33 -2.19 -5.39
C ALA A 145 8.34 -1.78 -4.30
N CYS A 146 9.64 -1.69 -4.61
CA CYS A 146 10.65 -1.18 -3.68
C CYS A 146 10.52 0.33 -3.40
N ALA A 147 9.82 1.08 -4.27
CA ALA A 147 9.60 2.51 -4.11
C ALA A 147 8.93 2.88 -2.76
N TYR A 148 8.09 2.01 -2.21
CA TYR A 148 7.47 2.25 -0.90
C TYR A 148 8.50 2.19 0.25
N ASP A 149 9.39 1.21 0.22
CA ASP A 149 10.43 1.04 1.24
C ASP A 149 11.45 2.19 1.16
N VAL A 150 11.78 2.63 -0.06
CA VAL A 150 12.60 3.83 -0.29
C VAL A 150 11.91 5.09 0.23
N PHE A 151 10.62 5.28 -0.02
CA PHE A 151 9.88 6.42 0.54
C PHE A 151 9.78 6.38 2.06
N LYS A 152 9.72 5.19 2.67
CA LYS A 152 9.78 5.04 4.13
C LYS A 152 11.16 5.42 4.67
N GLN A 153 12.23 5.03 3.99
CA GLN A 153 13.58 5.46 4.33
C GLN A 153 13.76 6.96 4.10
N ALA A 154 13.14 7.55 3.07
CA ALA A 154 13.23 8.98 2.80
C ALA A 154 12.59 9.87 3.88
N VAL A 155 11.69 9.31 4.72
CA VAL A 155 11.20 10.01 5.93
C VAL A 155 12.31 10.16 6.98
N ILE A 156 13.22 9.19 7.05
CA ILE A 156 14.32 9.13 8.02
C ILE A 156 15.55 9.87 7.47
N ASP A 157 15.88 9.62 6.21
CA ASP A 157 17.03 10.20 5.48
C ASP A 157 16.58 10.92 4.20
N PRO A 158 16.42 12.26 4.24
CA PRO A 158 16.00 13.06 3.08
C PRO A 158 16.98 13.04 1.89
N ALA A 159 18.20 12.55 2.10
CA ALA A 159 19.28 12.49 1.11
C ALA A 159 19.02 11.47 -0.01
N ILE A 160 18.17 10.46 0.22
CA ILE A 160 17.85 9.44 -0.79
C ILE A 160 17.10 10.05 -1.99
N LEU A 161 16.44 11.21 -1.78
CA LEU A 161 15.72 11.94 -2.81
C LEU A 161 16.59 12.95 -3.57
N ASP A 162 17.83 13.23 -3.13
CA ASP A 162 18.77 14.10 -3.88
C ASP A 162 19.26 13.46 -5.18
N GLU A 163 19.29 12.12 -5.25
CA GLU A 163 19.70 11.39 -6.45
C GLU A 163 18.67 11.50 -7.59
N CYS A 164 17.42 11.83 -7.27
CA CYS A 164 16.40 12.15 -8.25
C CYS A 164 16.56 13.63 -8.63
N ASN A 165 17.02 13.92 -9.85
CA ASN A 165 17.06 15.27 -10.45
C ASN A 165 15.64 15.86 -10.56
N LEU A 166 15.03 16.20 -9.43
CA LEU A 166 13.71 16.78 -9.29
C LEU A 166 13.84 18.26 -9.03
N ASP A 167 12.87 19.00 -9.56
CA ASP A 167 12.71 20.41 -9.26
C ASP A 167 12.53 20.62 -7.74
N GLU A 168 13.17 21.65 -7.19
CA GLU A 168 13.23 21.91 -5.74
C GLU A 168 11.83 22.07 -5.12
N GLU A 169 10.89 22.62 -5.90
CA GLU A 169 9.48 22.73 -5.52
C GLU A 169 8.79 21.37 -5.43
N THR A 170 9.03 20.49 -6.41
CA THR A 170 8.44 19.14 -6.46
C THR A 170 8.94 18.30 -5.30
N ARG A 171 10.23 18.41 -4.97
CA ARG A 171 10.85 17.69 -3.85
C ARG A 171 10.24 18.05 -2.51
N THR A 172 10.03 19.34 -2.27
CA THR A 172 9.46 19.84 -1.01
C THR A 172 8.02 19.37 -0.82
N VAL A 173 7.22 19.43 -1.90
CA VAL A 173 5.85 18.93 -1.90
C VAL A 173 5.83 17.41 -1.69
N LEU A 174 6.69 16.67 -2.38
CA LEU A 174 6.80 15.21 -2.25
C LEU A 174 7.15 14.80 -0.81
N LEU A 175 8.16 15.42 -0.19
CA LEU A 175 8.56 15.17 1.19
C LEU A 175 7.41 15.42 2.17
N THR A 176 6.71 16.54 2.01
CA THR A 176 5.55 16.87 2.85
C THR A 176 4.45 15.81 2.73
N GLN A 177 4.22 15.30 1.52
CA GLN A 177 3.20 14.27 1.29
C GLN A 177 3.62 12.90 1.79
N ILE A 178 4.89 12.52 1.60
CA ILE A 178 5.44 11.28 2.15
C ILE A 178 5.35 11.32 3.68
N GLN A 179 5.74 12.41 4.34
CA GLN A 179 5.59 12.54 5.79
C GLN A 179 4.12 12.41 6.21
N ARG A 180 3.18 13.11 5.56
CA ARG A 180 1.76 13.01 5.91
C ARG A 180 1.15 11.62 5.72
N LYS A 181 1.56 10.89 4.68
CA LYS A 181 0.97 9.57 4.31
C LYS A 181 1.70 8.38 4.93
N LEU A 182 3.02 8.46 5.10
CA LEU A 182 3.88 7.34 5.53
C LEU A 182 4.40 7.47 6.95
N GLN A 183 4.35 8.64 7.59
CA GLN A 183 4.68 8.74 9.01
C GLN A 183 3.69 7.88 9.77
N SER A 184 4.20 6.77 10.32
CA SER A 184 3.45 5.87 11.17
C SER A 184 2.75 6.71 12.23
N GLN A 185 1.42 6.68 12.22
CA GLN A 185 0.65 7.31 13.29
C GLN A 185 1.15 6.72 14.60
N ALA A 186 1.56 7.59 15.52
CA ALA A 186 2.07 7.16 16.82
C ALA A 186 1.06 6.18 17.43
N VAL A 187 1.50 4.93 17.63
CA VAL A 187 0.64 3.89 18.16
C VAL A 187 0.36 4.24 19.61
N LYS A 188 -0.89 4.55 19.92
CA LYS A 188 -1.32 4.77 21.30
C LYS A 188 -1.45 3.42 21.98
N ILE A 189 -0.45 3.06 22.77
CA ILE A 189 -0.48 1.87 23.61
C ILE A 189 -1.21 2.26 24.91
N ARG A 190 -2.23 1.48 25.28
CA ARG A 190 -2.88 1.57 26.59
C ARG A 190 -2.56 0.29 27.35
N ALA A 191 -2.11 0.45 28.59
CA ALA A 191 -1.91 -0.64 29.53
C ALA A 191 -2.67 -0.27 30.81
N ASP A 192 -3.47 -1.21 31.30
CA ASP A 192 -4.20 -1.05 32.55
C ASP A 192 -3.36 -1.67 33.67
N ILE A 193 -3.11 -0.93 34.74
CA ILE A 193 -2.26 -1.37 35.86
C ILE A 193 -3.07 -1.34 37.15
N GLU A 194 -3.09 -2.46 37.87
CA GLU A 194 -3.68 -2.53 39.21
C GLU A 194 -2.57 -2.41 40.26
N VAL A 195 -2.65 -1.41 41.14
CA VAL A 195 -1.69 -1.22 42.24
C VAL A 195 -2.46 -1.11 43.54
N SER A 196 -2.18 -2.02 44.47
CA SER A 196 -2.75 -2.01 45.82
C SER A 196 -1.63 -2.11 46.85
N CYS A 197 -1.73 -1.28 47.90
CA CYS A 197 -0.87 -1.35 49.07
C CYS A 197 -1.73 -1.14 50.32
N PHE A 198 -1.63 -2.07 51.27
CA PHE A 198 -2.47 -2.11 52.48
C PHE A 198 -1.75 -1.60 53.73
N GLU A 199 -0.51 -1.12 53.60
CA GLU A 199 0.25 -0.53 54.70
C GLU A 199 -0.14 0.93 54.98
N TYR A 200 0.18 1.42 56.18
CA TYR A 200 -0.15 2.77 56.64
C TYR A 200 0.42 3.89 55.74
N GLU A 201 1.56 3.63 55.09
CA GLU A 201 2.18 4.53 54.09
C GLU A 201 1.87 4.13 52.63
N GLY A 202 0.86 3.29 52.41
CA GLY A 202 0.57 2.71 51.09
C GLY A 202 0.27 3.72 49.99
N ILE A 203 -0.28 4.89 50.35
CA ILE A 203 -0.55 5.98 49.40
C ILE A 203 0.76 6.55 48.84
N ASP A 204 1.79 6.70 49.66
CA ASP A 204 3.08 7.25 49.24
C ASP A 204 3.90 6.22 48.46
N ALA A 205 3.78 4.94 48.82
CA ALA A 205 4.33 3.82 48.05
C ALA A 205 3.74 3.72 46.64
N VAL A 206 2.41 3.82 46.49
CA VAL A 206 1.75 3.83 45.17
C VAL A 206 2.17 5.06 44.36
N LYS A 207 2.21 6.24 44.99
CA LYS A 207 2.60 7.48 44.32
C LYS A 207 4.06 7.48 43.87
N SER A 208 4.96 6.92 44.66
CA SER A 208 6.38 6.79 44.31
C SER A 208 6.59 5.78 43.18
N ALA A 209 5.89 4.66 43.18
CA ALA A 209 5.90 3.68 42.09
C ALA A 209 5.40 4.28 40.76
N LEU A 210 4.29 5.02 40.78
CA LEU A 210 3.76 5.70 39.59
C LEU A 210 4.71 6.79 39.07
N ARG A 211 5.34 7.56 39.97
CA ARG A 211 6.36 8.56 39.59
C ARG A 211 7.61 7.92 39.00
N GLY A 212 8.04 6.77 39.53
CA GLY A 212 9.14 5.98 38.97
C GLY A 212 8.83 5.50 37.55
N GLY A 213 7.60 5.05 37.31
CA GLY A 213 7.12 4.68 35.98
C GLY A 213 7.11 5.86 35.00
N ILE A 214 6.73 7.05 35.44
CA ILE A 214 6.81 8.27 34.62
C ILE A 214 8.27 8.66 34.35
N ALA A 215 9.17 8.52 35.32
CA ALA A 215 10.58 8.88 35.16
C ALA A 215 11.33 8.00 34.15
N GLN A 216 10.83 6.79 33.86
CA GLN A 216 11.38 5.90 32.83
C GLN A 216 10.93 6.29 31.39
N SER A 217 10.10 7.33 31.23
CA SER A 217 9.72 7.81 29.91
C SER A 217 10.94 8.34 29.14
N THR A 218 11.10 7.91 27.88
CA THR A 218 12.10 8.45 26.95
C THR A 218 11.47 9.58 26.13
N ASP A 219 12.25 10.55 25.65
CA ASP A 219 11.74 11.70 24.86
C ASP A 219 10.97 11.26 23.60
N GLU A 220 11.35 10.12 23.03
CA GLU A 220 10.67 9.50 21.88
C GLU A 220 9.34 8.81 22.23
N ILE A 221 9.12 8.42 23.50
CA ILE A 221 7.92 7.70 23.96
C ILE A 221 7.41 8.34 25.27
N PRO A 222 6.54 9.36 25.18
CA PRO A 222 5.98 9.99 26.37
C PRO A 222 4.97 9.06 27.05
N ILE A 223 5.30 8.60 28.26
CA ILE A 223 4.40 7.79 29.08
C ILE A 223 3.50 8.72 29.90
N ARG A 224 2.18 8.49 29.84
CA ARG A 224 1.20 9.19 30.68
C ARG A 224 0.37 8.15 31.43
N ILE A 225 0.30 8.30 32.75
CA ILE A 225 -0.50 7.45 33.62
C ILE A 225 -1.67 8.28 34.16
N ASN A 226 -2.89 7.77 34.01
CA ASN A 226 -4.11 8.46 34.42
C ASN A 226 -4.96 7.52 35.28
N LEU A 227 -5.33 7.95 36.48
CA LEU A 227 -6.23 7.18 37.34
C LEU A 227 -7.61 7.06 36.68
N ILE A 228 -8.07 5.83 36.46
CA ILE A 228 -9.41 5.54 35.93
C ILE A 228 -10.39 5.32 37.09
N ALA A 229 -10.09 4.39 38.00
CA ALA A 229 -10.86 4.12 39.21
C ALA A 229 -10.00 3.35 40.21
N PRO A 230 -10.00 3.61 41.53
CA PRO A 230 -9.25 2.79 42.48
C PRO A 230 -9.71 1.31 42.40
N PRO A 231 -8.82 0.29 42.29
CA PRO A 231 -7.34 0.28 42.29
C PRO A 231 -6.64 0.31 40.90
N LEU A 232 -7.37 0.63 39.83
CA LEU A 232 -6.92 0.68 38.43
C LEU A 232 -6.38 2.07 38.04
N TYR A 233 -5.17 2.05 37.48
CA TYR A 233 -4.41 3.20 36.98
C TYR A 233 -4.02 3.04 35.51
#